data_AF-A0A174USU1-F1
#
_entry.id   AF-A0A174USU1-F1
#
_cell.length_a   1.000
_cell.length_b   1.000
_cell.length_c   1.000
_cell.angle_alpha   90.00
_cell.angle_beta   90.00
_cell.angle_gamma   90.00
#
_symmetry.space_group_name_H-M   'P 1'
#
loop_
_entity.id
_entity.type
_entity.pdbx_description
1 polymer ?
#
loop_
_entity_poly.entity_id
_entity_poly.type
_entity_poly.pdbx_seq_one_letter_code
_entity_poly.pdbx_strand_id
1 'polypeptide(L)'
;MSNLVFRLPRYYQDSPQVSELERVLGEQAEALRVSESDTLAQLWIDTATWGLDLWEQWVGLPADRTRPYSYRAAWWPPSATTFPRSPSWSTRRSINLRLFCPIWPASRRM
;
A
#
# COMPACT_ATOMS: atom_id res chain seq x y z
N MET A 1 -8.04 15.26 5.15
CA MET A 1 -9.44 14.82 4.93
C MET A 1 -10.45 15.95 5.17
N SER A 2 -11.67 15.84 4.65
CA SER A 2 -12.78 16.77 4.97
C SER A 2 -13.16 16.63 6.44
N ASN A 3 -13.15 17.75 7.16
CA ASN A 3 -13.43 17.83 8.59
C ASN A 3 -14.92 17.47 8.82
N LEU A 4 -15.19 16.38 9.54
CA LEU A 4 -16.54 15.82 9.71
C LEU A 4 -17.44 16.76 10.52
N VAL A 5 -16.85 17.59 11.38
CA VAL A 5 -17.49 18.61 12.21
C VAL A 5 -18.30 19.58 11.37
N PHE A 6 -17.86 19.95 10.17
CA PHE A 6 -18.63 20.85 9.29
C PHE A 6 -19.91 20.21 8.74
N ARG A 7 -20.04 18.88 8.81
CA ARG A 7 -21.26 18.16 8.43
C ARG A 7 -22.19 17.90 9.61
N LEU A 8 -21.73 18.16 10.84
CA LEU A 8 -22.53 18.01 12.06
C LEU A 8 -23.27 19.32 12.38
N PRO A 9 -24.44 19.25 13.05
CA PRO A 9 -25.13 20.44 13.57
C PRO A 9 -24.24 21.34 14.46
N ARG A 10 -24.48 22.66 14.46
CA ARG A 10 -23.64 23.67 15.13
C ARG A 10 -23.33 23.37 16.60
N TYR A 11 -24.28 22.81 17.35
CA TYR A 11 -24.08 22.48 18.77
C TYR A 11 -22.97 21.46 19.04
N TYR A 12 -22.64 20.61 18.06
CA TYR A 12 -21.48 19.70 18.15
C TYR A 12 -20.18 20.36 17.71
N GLN A 13 -20.24 21.40 16.87
CA GLN A 13 -19.05 22.13 16.40
C GLN A 13 -18.45 22.99 17.53
N ASP A 14 -19.31 23.52 18.40
CA ASP A 14 -18.92 24.42 19.48
C ASP A 14 -18.43 23.66 20.74
N SER A 15 -18.54 22.32 20.76
CA SER A 15 -18.10 21.51 21.89
C SER A 15 -16.60 21.19 21.78
N PRO A 16 -15.78 21.59 22.78
CA PRO A 16 -14.35 21.30 22.77
C PRO A 16 -14.05 19.79 22.83
N GLN A 17 -14.93 18.99 23.42
CA GLN A 17 -14.80 17.54 23.48
C GLN A 17 -14.96 16.90 22.09
N VAL A 18 -15.92 17.37 21.29
CA VAL A 18 -16.14 16.87 19.93
C VAL A 18 -14.99 17.26 19.01
N SER A 19 -14.52 18.51 19.12
CA SER A 19 -13.36 19.00 18.37
C SER A 19 -12.11 18.13 18.62
N GLU A 20 -11.84 17.79 19.88
CA GLU A 20 -10.69 16.96 20.23
C GLU A 20 -10.85 15.51 19.74
N LEU A 21 -12.05 14.93 19.84
CA LEU A 21 -12.32 13.61 19.28
C LEU A 21 -12.09 13.57 17.76
N GLU A 22 -12.56 14.58 17.04
CA GLU A 22 -12.35 14.66 15.60
C GLU A 22 -10.89 14.86 15.22
N ARG A 23 -10.14 15.65 16.01
CA ARG A 23 -8.69 15.81 15.81
C ARG A 23 -7.99 14.45 15.89
N VAL A 24 -8.22 13.70 16.97
CA VAL A 24 -7.60 12.38 17.17
C VAL A 24 -8.04 11.40 16.09
N LEU A 25 -9.34 11.37 15.76
CA LEU A 25 -9.84 10.51 14.68
C LEU A 25 -9.23 10.86 13.33
N GLY A 26 -9.06 12.15 13.02
CA GLY A 26 -8.38 12.62 11.81
C GLY A 26 -6.93 12.15 11.76
N GLU A 27 -6.19 12.25 12.86
CA GLU A 27 -4.81 11.77 12.96
C GLU A 27 -4.70 10.27 12.74
N GLN A 28 -5.56 9.48 13.38
CA GLN A 28 -5.58 8.02 13.20
C GLN A 28 -5.98 7.63 11.77
N ALA A 29 -6.93 8.34 11.17
CA ALA A 29 -7.38 8.06 9.83
C ALA A 29 -6.30 8.39 8.78
N GLU A 30 -5.54 9.48 8.96
CA GLU A 30 -4.41 9.77 8.08
C GLU A 30 -3.25 8.79 8.30
N ALA A 31 -2.97 8.38 9.55
CA ALA A 31 -1.98 7.34 9.82
C ALA A 31 -2.35 6.01 9.13
N LEU A 32 -3.63 5.63 9.20
CA LEU A 32 -4.15 4.45 8.50
C LEU A 32 -4.01 4.60 6.97
N ARG A 33 -4.32 5.78 6.43
CA ARG A 33 -4.21 6.06 4.99
C ARG A 33 -2.76 5.98 4.50
N VAL A 34 -1.81 6.44 5.32
CA VAL A 34 -0.37 6.30 5.02
C VAL A 34 0.02 4.83 5.04
N SER A 35 -0.39 4.08 6.07
CA SER A 35 -0.10 2.64 6.20
C SER A 35 -0.70 1.82 5.05
N GLU A 36 -1.93 2.14 4.64
CA GLU A 36 -2.58 1.55 3.47
C GLU A 36 -1.77 1.82 2.20
N SER A 37 -1.35 3.07 2.00
CA SER A 37 -0.59 3.45 0.81
C SER A 37 0.79 2.79 0.77
N ASP A 38 1.46 2.65 1.92
CA ASP A 38 2.73 1.92 2.03
C ASP A 38 2.53 0.44 1.71
N THR A 39 1.49 -0.19 2.28
CA THR A 39 1.17 -1.60 2.03
C THR A 39 0.88 -1.86 0.56
N LEU A 40 0.11 -0.99 -0.10
CA LEU A 40 -0.17 -1.10 -1.54
C LEU A 40 1.08 -0.86 -2.40
N ALA A 41 2.04 -0.06 -1.94
CA ALA A 41 3.30 0.15 -2.65
C ALA A 41 4.18 -1.10 -2.66
N GLN A 42 4.09 -1.96 -1.63
CA GLN A 42 4.85 -3.21 -1.57
C GLN A 42 4.40 -4.26 -2.57
N LEU A 43 3.19 -4.11 -3.11
CA LEU A 43 2.70 -5.06 -4.09
C LEU A 43 3.44 -4.92 -5.43
N TRP A 44 4.05 -3.77 -5.75
CA TRP A 44 4.74 -3.56 -7.03
C TRP A 44 6.26 -3.62 -6.86
N ILE A 45 6.95 -4.32 -7.75
CA ILE A 45 8.40 -4.52 -7.70
C ILE A 45 9.16 -3.18 -7.71
N ASP A 46 8.67 -2.20 -8.48
CA ASP A 46 9.32 -0.88 -8.61
C ASP A 46 9.19 -0.02 -7.34
N THR A 47 8.21 -0.28 -6.48
CA THR A 47 7.95 0.51 -5.26
C THR A 47 8.12 -0.29 -3.96
N ALA A 48 8.34 -1.60 -4.07
CA ALA A 48 8.52 -2.48 -2.94
C ALA A 48 9.87 -2.25 -2.27
N THR A 49 9.84 -2.14 -0.95
CA THR A 49 11.02 -2.15 -0.09
C THR A 49 11.09 -3.53 0.57
N TRP A 50 10.41 -3.73 1.69
CA TRP A 50 10.37 -5.01 2.38
C TRP A 50 9.58 -6.08 1.61
N GLY A 51 8.64 -5.69 0.74
CA GLY A 51 7.88 -6.62 -0.10
C GLY A 51 8.73 -7.34 -1.16
N LEU A 52 9.90 -6.80 -1.49
CA LEU A 52 10.79 -7.39 -2.50
C LEU A 52 11.32 -8.77 -2.07
N ASP A 53 11.53 -8.97 -0.77
CA ASP A 53 11.93 -10.26 -0.22
C ASP A 53 10.88 -11.36 -0.49
N LEU A 54 9.59 -11.01 -0.45
CA LEU A 54 8.49 -11.93 -0.73
C LEU A 54 8.43 -12.29 -2.22
N TRP A 55 8.67 -11.31 -3.09
CA TRP A 55 8.74 -11.54 -4.54
C TRP A 55 9.91 -12.42 -4.94
N GLU A 56 11.08 -12.21 -4.35
CA GLU A 56 12.26 -13.04 -4.60
C GLU A 56 12.05 -14.47 -4.10
N GLN A 57 11.45 -14.66 -2.92
CA GLN A 57 11.03 -15.98 -2.45
C GLN A 57 10.02 -16.65 -3.39
N TRP A 58 9.09 -15.88 -3.97
CA TRP A 58 8.09 -16.40 -4.90
C TRP A 58 8.73 -16.93 -6.20
N VAL A 59 9.74 -16.23 -6.73
CA VAL A 59 10.50 -16.67 -7.92
C VAL A 59 11.59 -17.69 -7.59
N GLY A 60 11.90 -17.90 -6.30
CA GLY A 60 12.96 -18.80 -5.86
C GLY A 60 14.36 -18.20 -5.99
N LEU A 61 14.47 -16.87 -5.97
CA LEU A 61 15.74 -16.15 -5.95
C LEU A 61 16.24 -15.96 -4.50
N PRO A 62 17.56 -15.94 -4.27
CA PRO A 62 18.12 -15.67 -2.95
C PRO A 62 17.93 -14.20 -2.59
N ALA A 63 17.27 -13.94 -1.45
CA ALA A 63 17.04 -12.58 -0.97
C ALA A 63 18.29 -11.99 -0.31
N ASP A 64 19.12 -11.33 -1.11
CA ASP A 64 20.33 -10.65 -0.65
C ASP A 64 20.03 -9.24 -0.13
N ARG A 65 19.72 -9.15 1.17
CA ARG A 65 19.44 -7.88 1.89
C ARG A 65 20.65 -6.95 2.00
N THR A 66 21.85 -7.40 1.62
CA THR A 66 23.05 -6.54 1.66
C THR A 66 23.09 -5.54 0.51
N ARG A 67 22.27 -5.76 -0.53
CA ARG A 67 22.23 -4.93 -1.74
C ARG A 67 21.09 -3.91 -1.71
N PRO A 68 21.31 -2.72 -2.29
CA PRO A 68 20.27 -1.70 -2.39
C PRO A 68 19.11 -2.17 -3.28
N TYR A 69 17.90 -1.74 -2.96
CA TYR A 69 16.67 -2.15 -3.66
C TYR A 69 16.70 -1.90 -5.16
N SER A 70 17.29 -0.79 -5.61
CA SER A 70 17.44 -0.48 -7.04
C SER A 70 18.27 -1.51 -7.79
N TYR A 71 19.30 -2.07 -7.16
CA TYR A 71 20.13 -3.12 -7.73
C TYR A 71 19.36 -4.44 -7.83
N ARG A 72 18.59 -4.78 -6.79
CA ARG A 72 17.77 -6.00 -6.74
C ARG A 72 16.64 -5.97 -7.78
N ALA A 73 15.99 -4.83 -7.96
CA ALA A 73 14.98 -4.63 -9.00
C ALA A 73 15.58 -4.72 -10.43
N ALA A 74 16.82 -4.26 -10.63
CA ALA A 74 17.50 -4.33 -11.93
C ALA A 74 17.99 -5.75 -12.30
N TRP A 75 18.24 -6.60 -11.31
CA TRP A 75 18.70 -7.98 -11.51
C TRP A 75 17.58 -8.95 -11.93
N TRP A 76 16.32 -8.51 -11.83
CA TRP A 76 15.15 -9.29 -12.18
C TRP A 76 15.09 -9.61 -13.69
N PRO A 77 14.86 -10.87 -14.09
CA PRO A 77 14.90 -11.28 -15.49
C PRO A 77 13.77 -10.64 -16.32
N PRO A 78 13.98 -10.38 -17.63
CA PRO A 78 12.99 -9.74 -18.51
C PRO A 78 11.70 -10.55 -18.70
N SER A 79 11.69 -11.87 -18.45
CA SER A 79 10.46 -12.69 -18.39
C SER A 79 9.49 -12.25 -17.29
N ALA A 80 10.01 -11.55 -16.30
CA ALA A 80 9.27 -11.08 -15.17
C ALA A 80 8.83 -9.60 -15.33
N THR A 81 8.87 -9.10 -16.57
CA THR A 81 8.12 -7.92 -17.06
C THR A 81 6.60 -8.18 -17.11
N THR A 82 6.17 -9.43 -16.96
CA THR A 82 4.76 -9.82 -16.75
C THR A 82 4.24 -9.38 -15.38
N PHE A 83 5.14 -9.01 -14.46
CA PHE A 83 4.73 -8.57 -13.15
C PHE A 83 4.16 -7.16 -13.19
N PRO A 84 3.16 -6.91 -12.33
CA PRO A 84 2.46 -5.65 -12.30
C PRO A 84 3.38 -4.52 -11.87
N ARG A 85 3.76 -3.68 -12.83
CA ARG A 85 4.39 -2.39 -12.56
C ARG A 85 3.36 -1.43 -11.97
N SER A 86 3.83 -0.54 -11.12
CA SER A 86 2.95 0.39 -10.44
C SER A 86 2.26 1.31 -11.45
N PRO A 87 0.91 1.34 -11.51
CA PRO A 87 0.23 2.30 -12.37
C PRO A 87 0.36 3.72 -11.78
N SER A 88 0.08 4.72 -12.61
CA SER A 88 0.08 6.13 -12.19
C SER A 88 -0.84 6.35 -10.97
N TRP A 89 -0.50 7.33 -10.14
CA TRP A 89 -1.16 7.60 -8.86
C TRP A 89 -2.71 7.71 -8.96
N SER A 90 -3.23 8.18 -10.11
CA SER A 90 -4.67 8.29 -10.39
C SER A 90 -5.38 6.93 -10.54
N THR A 91 -4.65 5.88 -10.94
CA THR A 91 -5.22 4.54 -11.21
C THR A 91 -5.17 3.63 -9.98
N ARG A 92 -4.33 3.94 -8.98
CA ARG A 92 -4.14 3.10 -7.78
C ARG A 92 -5.39 2.93 -6.92
N ARG A 93 -6.28 3.93 -6.88
CA ARG A 93 -7.52 3.88 -6.08
C ARG A 93 -8.61 2.97 -6.64
N SER A 94 -8.51 2.58 -7.90
CA SER A 94 -9.50 1.71 -8.56
C SER A 94 -8.97 0.29 -8.79
N ILE A 95 -7.82 -0.06 -8.20
CA ILE A 95 -7.25 -1.39 -8.32
C ILE A 95 -8.14 -2.38 -7.60
N ASN A 96 -8.96 -3.07 -8.39
CA ASN A 96 -9.70 -4.24 -7.94
C ASN A 96 -8.67 -5.35 -7.72
N LEU A 97 -8.39 -5.70 -6.45
CA LEU A 97 -7.46 -6.78 -6.09
C LEU A 97 -7.77 -8.11 -6.82
N ARG A 98 -9.01 -8.28 -7.31
CA ARG A 98 -9.41 -9.42 -8.14
C ARG A 98 -8.72 -9.48 -9.50
N LEU A 99 -8.36 -8.34 -10.10
CA LEU A 99 -7.60 -8.27 -11.36
C LEU A 99 -6.10 -8.49 -11.16
N PHE A 100 -5.62 -8.32 -9.94
CA PHE A 100 -4.25 -8.67 -9.51
C PHE A 100 -4.06 -10.16 -9.25
N CYS A 101 -5.16 -10.89 -9.14
CA CYS A 101 -5.22 -12.28 -8.75
C CYS A 101 -4.88 -13.36 -9.81
N PRO A 102 -4.57 -13.10 -11.11
CA PRO A 102 -4.17 -14.20 -11.98
C PRO A 102 -2.73 -14.68 -11.71
N ILE A 103 -1.92 -13.93 -10.94
CA ILE A 103 -0.51 -14.25 -10.64
C ILE A 103 -0.34 -14.84 -9.23
N TRP A 104 -1.32 -14.67 -8.33
CA TRP A 104 -1.28 -15.30 -7.01
C TRP A 104 -2.02 -16.63 -7.07
N PRO A 105 -1.35 -17.78 -7.23
CA PRO A 105 -2.06 -19.04 -7.22
C PRO A 105 -2.63 -19.23 -5.81
N ALA A 106 -3.90 -19.64 -5.73
CA ALA A 106 -4.60 -19.98 -4.48
C ALA A 106 -3.95 -21.15 -3.71
N SER A 107 -2.77 -21.62 -4.13
CA SER A 107 -2.03 -22.77 -3.63
C SER A 107 -0.79 -22.36 -2.84
N ARG A 108 -1.00 -21.69 -1.70
CA ARG A 108 -0.10 -21.78 -0.54
C ARG A 108 -0.88 -21.42 0.72
N ARG A 109 -1.93 -22.21 0.96
CA ARG A 109 -2.44 -22.48 2.31
C ARG A 109 -1.59 -23.62 2.86
N MET A 110 -0.57 -23.27 3.64
CA MET A 110 0.00 -24.11 4.70
C MET A 110 0.18 -23.20 5.90
#